data_AF-A0A7C3V5P8-F1
#
_entry.id   AF-A0A7C3V5P8-F1
#
_cell.length_a   1.000
_cell.length_b   1.000
_cell.length_c   1.000
_cell.angle_alpha   90.00
_cell.angle_beta   90.00
_cell.angle_gamma   90.00
#
_symmetry.space_group_name_H-M   'P 1'
#
loop_
_entity.id
_entity.type
_entity.pdbx_description
1 polymer ?
#
loop_
_entity_poly.entity_id
_entity_poly.type
_entity_poly.pdbx_seq_one_letter_code
_entity_poly.pdbx_strand_id
1 'polypeptide(L)' 'MAARKHQGQQVGAVMVVGGGIAGMQAALDLANAGYFVHLVEEKPAIGGVMSQLDKTFPTNDCAM' A
#
# COMPACT_ATOMS: atom_id res chain seq x y z
N MET A 1 20.54 3.96 -0.93
CA MET A 1 19.89 2.64 -0.89
C MET A 1 19.01 2.50 -2.12
N ALA A 2 19.45 1.75 -3.13
CA ALA A 2 18.71 1.61 -4.38
C ALA A 2 17.87 0.32 -4.32
N ALA A 3 16.56 0.44 -4.07
CA ALA A 3 15.62 -0.64 -4.30
C ALA A 3 15.36 -0.77 -5.82
N ARG A 4 16.34 -1.33 -6.55
CA ARG A 4 16.08 -1.88 -7.87
C ARG A 4 15.66 -3.33 -7.69
N LYS A 5 14.40 -3.66 -7.95
CA LYS A 5 13.96 -5.02 -8.34
C LYS A 5 12.50 -5.03 -8.82
N HIS A 6 12.32 -4.90 -10.14
CA HIS A 6 11.53 -5.84 -10.95
C HIS A 6 11.99 -5.68 -12.41
N GLN A 7 12.77 -6.65 -12.90
CA GLN A 7 13.22 -6.73 -14.30
C GLN A 7 12.19 -7.49 -15.14
N GLY A 8 10.98 -6.95 -15.21
CA GLY A 8 9.96 -7.30 -16.20
C GLY A 8 9.53 -5.99 -16.83
N GLN A 9 9.29 -5.98 -18.15
CA GLN A 9 8.85 -4.79 -18.87
C GLN A 9 7.53 -4.28 -18.26
N GLN A 10 7.62 -3.31 -17.34
CA GLN A 10 6.46 -2.75 -16.67
C GLN A 10 5.55 -2.12 -17.72
N VAL A 11 4.27 -2.48 -17.69
CA VAL A 11 3.29 -2.03 -18.69
C VAL A 11 3.07 -0.50 -18.59
N GLY A 12 3.30 0.07 -17.40
CA GLY A 12 3.27 1.50 -17.13
C GLY A 12 3.58 1.82 -15.66
N ALA A 13 3.46 3.10 -15.28
CA ALA A 13 3.61 3.58 -13.91
C ALA A 13 2.31 4.18 -13.37
N VAL A 14 2.01 3.93 -12.09
CA VAL A 14 0.81 4.40 -11.38
C VAL A 14 1.22 5.04 -10.05
N MET A 15 0.51 6.10 -9.67
CA MET A 15 0.67 6.74 -8.36
C MET A 15 -0.59 6.55 -7.53
N VAL A 16 -0.44 6.00 -6.33
CA VAL A 16 -1.48 5.84 -5.33
C VAL A 16 -1.24 6.87 -4.23
N VAL A 17 -2.25 7.71 -3.96
CA VAL A 17 -2.20 8.75 -2.93
C VAL A 17 -3.04 8.31 -1.74
N GLY A 18 -2.42 8.22 -0.57
CA GLY A 18 -3.00 7.72 0.67
C GLY A 18 -2.55 6.29 1.00
N GLY A 19 -1.76 6.13 2.06
CA GLY A 19 -1.25 4.89 2.61
C GLY A 19 -2.19 4.23 3.62
N GLY A 20 -3.51 4.43 3.52
CA GLY A 20 -4.48 3.65 4.30
C GLY A 20 -4.64 2.22 3.79
N ILE A 21 -5.45 1.40 4.47
CA ILE A 21 -5.68 -0.01 4.08
C ILE A 21 -6.10 -0.15 2.60
N ALA A 22 -6.97 0.73 2.12
CA ALA A 22 -7.43 0.73 0.73
C ALA A 22 -6.31 1.07 -0.27
N GLY A 23 -5.48 2.08 0.03
CA GLY A 23 -4.39 2.49 -0.85
C GLY A 23 -3.24 1.47 -0.87
N MET A 24 -2.92 0.87 0.29
CA MET A 24 -1.95 -0.22 0.35
C MET A 24 -2.42 -1.43 -0.47
N GLN A 25 -3.70 -1.83 -0.36
CA GLN A 25 -4.23 -2.94 -1.14
C GLN A 25 -4.22 -2.62 -2.65
N ALA A 26 -4.69 -1.44 -3.05
CA ALA A 26 -4.64 -1.01 -4.45
C ALA A 26 -3.22 -1.00 -5.01
N ALA A 27 -2.25 -0.53 -4.22
CA ALA A 27 -0.85 -0.53 -4.63
C ALA A 27 -0.28 -1.95 -4.82
N LEU A 28 -0.63 -2.89 -3.94
CA LEU A 28 -0.25 -4.29 -4.06
C LEU A 28 -0.89 -4.95 -5.28
N ASP A 29 -2.18 -4.73 -5.51
CA ASP A 29 -2.90 -5.29 -6.67
C ASP A 29 -2.31 -4.79 -7.99
N LEU A 30 -1.98 -3.49 -8.08
CA LEU A 30 -1.33 -2.89 -9.24
C LEU A 30 0.11 -3.39 -9.45
N ALA A 31 0.87 -3.55 -8.36
CA ALA A 31 2.22 -4.10 -8.44
C ALA A 31 2.21 -5.57 -8.91
N ASN A 32 1.27 -6.36 -8.41
CA ASN A 32 1.06 -7.75 -8.85
C ASN A 32 0.59 -7.84 -10.30
N ALA A 33 -0.15 -6.84 -10.79
CA ALA A 33 -0.54 -6.71 -12.19
C ALA A 33 0.60 -6.24 -13.12
N GLY A 34 1.80 -5.95 -12.57
CA GLY A 34 2.99 -5.61 -13.36
C GLY A 34 3.19 -4.12 -13.61
N TYR A 35 2.50 -3.25 -12.87
CA TYR A 35 2.74 -1.79 -12.90
C TYR A 35 3.84 -1.38 -11.94
N PHE A 36 4.56 -0.31 -12.29
CA PHE A 36 5.39 0.39 -11.31
C PHE A 36 4.52 1.27 -10.43
N VAL A 37 4.52 1.04 -9.12
CA VAL A 37 3.63 1.77 -8.21
C VAL A 37 4.41 2.70 -7.30
N HIS A 38 4.04 3.98 -7.34
CA HIS A 38 4.41 4.97 -6.34
C HIS A 38 3.30 5.09 -5.30
N LEU A 39 3.57 4.72 -4.05
CA LEU A 39 2.65 4.96 -2.93
C LEU A 39 3.11 6.20 -2.16
N VAL A 40 2.25 7.22 -2.07
CA VAL A 40 2.53 8.48 -1.37
C VAL A 40 1.56 8.63 -0.22
N GLU A 41 2.09 8.89 0.98
CA GLU A 41 1.32 9.17 2.19
C GLU A 41 1.78 10.51 2.77
N GLU A 42 0.84 11.30 3.26
CA GLU A 42 1.10 12.62 3.86
C GLU A 42 1.77 12.48 5.23
N LYS A 43 1.34 11.48 6.00
CA LYS A 43 1.85 11.22 7.35
C LYS A 43 3.20 10.49 7.33
N PRO A 44 3.99 10.57 8.42
CA PRO A 44 5.25 9.85 8.54
C PRO A 44 5.13 8.31 8.50
N ALA A 45 3.90 7.78 8.66
CA ALA A 45 3.62 6.35 8.69
C ALA A 45 2.37 6.02 7.88
N ILE A 46 2.38 4.83 7.27
CA ILE A 46 1.23 4.22 6.57
C ILE A 46 0.30 3.51 7.57
N GLY A 47 -0.88 3.11 7.11
CA GLY A 47 -1.91 2.40 7.88
C GLY A 47 -3.21 3.20 8.07
N GLY A 48 -3.20 4.51 7.82
CA GLY A 48 -4.40 5.36 7.82
C GLY A 48 -5.21 5.29 9.12
N VAL A 49 -6.53 5.24 9.03
CA VAL A 49 -7.41 5.13 10.21
C VAL A 49 -7.31 3.77 10.88
N MET A 50 -7.05 2.70 10.12
CA MET A 50 -6.95 1.33 10.66
C MET A 50 -5.84 1.22 11.71
N SER A 51 -4.71 1.91 11.51
CA SER A 51 -3.59 1.97 12.46
C SER A 51 -3.94 2.57 13.83
N GLN A 52 -5.06 3.29 13.94
CA GLN A 52 -5.51 3.92 15.18
C GLN A 52 -6.55 3.07 15.92
N LEU A 53 -6.99 1.96 15.33
CA LEU A 53 -7.93 1.04 15.96
C LEU A 53 -7.16 0.00 16.77
N ASP A 54 -7.71 -0.38 17.93
CA ASP A 54 -7.16 -1.50 18.71
C ASP A 54 -7.53 -2.83 18.05
N LYS A 55 -8.82 -2.98 17.68
CA LYS A 55 -9.39 -4.24 17.18
C LYS A 55 -10.29 -4.03 15.96
N THR A 56 -10.35 -5.05 15.09
CA THR A 56 -11.26 -5.07 13.93
C THR A 56 -12.41 -6.05 14.13
N PHE A 57 -13.64 -5.55 14.13
CA PHE A 57 -14.84 -6.40 14.11
C PHE A 57 -14.97 -7.12 12.74
N PRO A 58 -15.51 -8.36 12.65
CA PRO A 58 -16.07 -9.21 13.71
C PRO A 58 -15.06 -10.10 14.43
N THR A 59 -13.85 -10.25 13.89
CA THR A 59 -12.87 -11.22 14.38
C THR A 59 -12.17 -10.79 15.67
N ASN A 60 -12.19 -9.50 16.00
CA ASN A 60 -11.44 -8.90 17.10
C ASN A 60 -9.92 -9.17 17.00
N ASP A 61 -9.40 -9.19 15.78
CA ASP A 61 -7.96 -9.21 15.52
C ASP A 61 -7.34 -7.83 15.79
N CYS A 62 -6.04 -7.80 16.05
CA CYS A 62 -5.29 -6.54 16.15
C CYS A 62 -5.26 -5.84 14.79
N ALA A 63 -5.50 -4.53 14.76
CA ALA A 63 -5.59 -3.80 13.51
C ALA A 63 -4.23 -3.54 12.82
N MET A 64 -3.12 -3.63 13.56
CA MET A 64 -1.76 -3.49 13.05
C MET A 64 -0.78 -4.34 13.86
#